data_AF-A0A954YSJ0-F1
#
_entry.id   AF-A0A954YSJ0-F1
#
_cell.length_a   1.000
_cell.length_b   1.000
_cell.length_c   1.000
_cell.angle_alpha   90.00
_cell.angle_beta   90.00
_cell.angle_gamma   90.00
#
_symmetry.space_group_name_H-M   'P 1'
#
loop_
_entity.id
_entity.type
_entity.pdbx_description
1 polymer ?
#
loop_
_entity_poly.entity_id
_entity_poly.type
_entity_poly.pdbx_seq_one_letter_code
_entity_poly.pdbx_strand_id
1 'polypeptide(L)'
;MRRTLGHVATDIETYRKDTGNFPATLKELAAHDGINLEVDKHGNVIDHWKNPVSYSLTEDGFIVCSLGRDGARGGRGVDGDLCMDGPNNCVNNSWMTCAPTFWQFAFELNTKGMLRACVGAAFLAMAFYYNLSGGQRKKGERESVVANVIVTVVFSLIIAAVLVVLHAPTGH
;
A
#
# COMPACT_ATOMS: atom_id res chain seq x y z
N MET A 1 -5.77 -4.85 0.37
CA MET A 1 -5.14 -5.98 1.08
C MET A 1 -5.43 -5.93 2.57
N ARG A 2 -4.90 -4.95 3.34
CA ARG A 2 -5.23 -4.81 4.77
C ARG A 2 -6.74 -4.70 5.04
N ARG A 3 -7.47 -4.02 4.16
CA ARG A 3 -8.94 -3.95 4.25
C ARG A 3 -9.59 -5.33 4.13
N THR A 4 -9.19 -6.18 3.18
CA THR A 4 -9.77 -7.52 2.98
C THR A 4 -9.57 -8.41 4.19
N LEU A 5 -8.33 -8.53 4.67
CA LEU A 5 -8.04 -9.34 5.86
C LEU A 5 -8.70 -8.77 7.11
N GLY A 6 -8.80 -7.43 7.22
CA GLY A 6 -9.55 -6.77 8.28
C GLY A 6 -11.05 -7.08 8.23
N HIS A 7 -11.65 -7.15 7.03
CA HIS A 7 -13.03 -7.58 6.85
C HIS A 7 -13.21 -9.05 7.27
N VAL A 8 -12.35 -9.96 6.80
CA VAL A 8 -12.39 -11.36 7.22
C VAL A 8 -12.28 -11.49 8.73
N ALA A 9 -11.34 -10.77 9.36
CA ALA A 9 -11.16 -10.80 10.80
C ALA A 9 -12.35 -10.20 11.57
N THR A 10 -12.96 -9.14 11.03
CA THR A 10 -14.19 -8.56 11.60
C THR A 10 -15.36 -9.54 11.49
N ASP A 11 -15.49 -10.23 10.36
CA ASP A 11 -16.54 -11.20 10.11
C ASP A 11 -16.40 -12.42 11.03
N ILE A 12 -15.17 -12.88 11.30
CA ILE A 12 -14.89 -13.94 12.30
C ILE A 12 -15.38 -13.53 13.70
N GLU A 13 -15.14 -12.29 14.11
CA GLU A 13 -15.61 -11.78 15.41
C GLU A 13 -17.13 -11.63 15.44
N THR A 14 -17.75 -11.20 14.35
CA THR A 14 -19.21 -11.16 14.23
C THR A 14 -19.80 -12.56 14.37
N TYR A 15 -19.26 -13.54 13.64
CA TYR A 15 -19.66 -14.95 13.74
C TYR A 15 -19.55 -15.47 15.18
N ARG A 16 -18.44 -15.15 15.86
CA ARG A 16 -18.25 -15.55 17.27
C ARG A 16 -19.28 -14.93 18.19
N LYS A 17 -19.64 -13.65 17.99
CA LYS A 17 -20.67 -12.99 18.80
C LYS A 17 -22.05 -13.62 18.59
N ASP A 18 -22.34 -14.05 17.37
CA ASP A 18 -23.66 -14.59 17.01
C ASP A 18 -23.81 -16.06 17.43
N THR A 19 -22.74 -16.86 17.33
CA THR A 19 -22.77 -18.31 17.60
C THR A 19 -22.15 -18.72 18.94
N GLY A 20 -21.44 -17.80 19.59
CA GLY A 20 -20.67 -18.04 20.81
C GLY A 20 -19.31 -18.72 20.58
N ASN A 21 -19.00 -19.20 19.38
CA ASN A 21 -17.76 -19.91 19.06
C ASN A 21 -17.09 -19.33 17.81
N PHE A 22 -15.77 -19.46 17.71
CA PHE A 22 -15.10 -19.17 16.44
C PHE A 22 -15.47 -20.20 15.38
N PRO A 23 -15.51 -19.82 14.08
CA PRO A 23 -15.76 -20.77 13.01
C PRO A 23 -14.64 -21.82 12.97
N ALA A 24 -14.96 -23.08 12.73
CA ALA A 24 -13.95 -24.13 12.58
C ALA A 24 -13.16 -23.94 11.28
N THR A 25 -13.80 -23.37 10.25
CA THR A 25 -13.18 -23.08 8.94
C THR A 25 -13.68 -21.77 8.35
N LEU A 26 -12.90 -21.15 7.45
CA LEU A 26 -13.37 -19.98 6.70
C LEU A 26 -14.54 -20.29 5.75
N LYS A 27 -14.74 -21.56 5.39
CA LYS A 27 -15.88 -21.98 4.57
C LYS A 27 -17.19 -21.94 5.36
N GLU A 28 -17.14 -22.31 6.63
CA GLU A 28 -18.26 -22.16 7.57
C GLU A 28 -18.61 -20.68 7.76
N LEU A 29 -17.58 -19.83 7.95
CA LEU A 29 -17.75 -18.38 8.02
C LEU A 29 -18.43 -17.81 6.77
N ALA A 30 -17.97 -18.20 5.57
CA ALA A 30 -18.53 -17.74 4.30
C ALA A 30 -19.95 -18.25 4.03
N ALA A 31 -20.41 -19.28 4.74
CA ALA A 31 -21.77 -19.81 4.64
C ALA A 31 -22.74 -19.17 5.64
N HIS A 32 -22.26 -18.31 6.55
CA HIS A 32 -23.09 -17.67 7.56
C HIS A 32 -23.86 -16.47 6.98
N ASP A 33 -25.13 -16.34 7.38
CA ASP A 33 -25.99 -15.26 6.90
C ASP A 33 -25.42 -13.89 7.28
N GLY A 34 -25.44 -12.94 6.33
CA GLY A 34 -24.94 -11.58 6.54
C GLY A 34 -23.44 -11.39 6.29
N ILE A 35 -22.68 -12.47 6.06
CA ILE A 35 -21.26 -12.43 5.70
C ILE A 35 -21.13 -12.55 4.18
N ASN A 36 -20.41 -11.61 3.55
CA ASN A 36 -20.19 -11.62 2.10
C ASN A 36 -18.68 -11.61 1.79
N LEU A 37 -18.09 -12.80 1.85
CA LEU A 37 -16.69 -13.03 1.53
C LEU A 37 -16.53 -13.51 0.09
N GLU A 38 -15.48 -13.05 -0.56
CA GLU A 38 -15.14 -13.56 -1.88
C GLU A 38 -14.54 -14.97 -1.75
N VAL A 39 -15.09 -15.93 -2.50
CA VAL A 39 -14.66 -17.33 -2.51
C VAL A 39 -14.27 -17.79 -3.91
N ASP A 40 -13.33 -18.74 -3.97
CA ASP A 40 -12.98 -19.42 -5.22
C ASP A 40 -14.02 -20.49 -5.62
N LYS A 41 -13.78 -21.16 -6.75
CA LYS A 41 -14.61 -22.26 -7.27
C LYS A 41 -14.70 -23.48 -6.33
N HIS A 42 -13.85 -23.56 -5.32
CA HIS A 42 -13.83 -24.64 -4.32
C HIS A 42 -14.46 -24.21 -2.99
N GLY A 43 -14.88 -22.94 -2.87
CA GLY A 43 -15.45 -22.35 -1.66
C GLY A 43 -14.40 -21.91 -0.64
N ASN A 44 -13.14 -21.75 -1.05
CA ASN A 44 -12.11 -21.17 -0.19
C ASN A 44 -12.22 -19.65 -0.23
N VAL A 45 -12.16 -19.00 0.93
CA VAL A 45 -12.06 -17.54 1.02
C VAL A 45 -10.74 -17.09 0.41
N ILE A 46 -10.81 -16.12 -0.50
CA ILE A 46 -9.66 -15.62 -1.25
C ILE A 46 -9.39 -14.14 -0.99
N ASP A 47 -8.15 -13.72 -1.19
CA ASP A 47 -7.75 -12.33 -1.14
C ASP A 47 -7.91 -11.62 -2.51
N HIS A 48 -7.47 -10.37 -2.60
CA HIS A 48 -7.56 -9.59 -3.84
C HIS A 48 -6.69 -10.10 -5.00
N TRP A 49 -5.67 -10.93 -4.72
CA TRP A 49 -4.87 -11.60 -5.75
C TRP A 49 -5.41 -12.98 -6.10
N LYS A 50 -6.59 -13.34 -5.56
CA LYS A 50 -7.22 -14.65 -5.74
C LYS A 50 -6.44 -15.79 -5.10
N ASN A 51 -5.58 -15.46 -4.12
CA ASN A 51 -4.89 -16.46 -3.32
C ASN A 51 -5.75 -16.86 -2.11
N PRO A 52 -5.80 -18.14 -1.73
CA PRO A 52 -6.53 -18.59 -0.55
C PRO A 52 -6.01 -17.93 0.73
N VAL A 53 -6.93 -17.47 1.57
CA VAL A 53 -6.60 -16.97 2.91
C VAL A 53 -6.43 -18.15 3.85
N SER A 54 -5.33 -18.18 4.59
CA SER A 54 -5.13 -19.19 5.64
C SER A 54 -5.73 -18.72 6.96
N TYR A 55 -6.34 -19.63 7.70
CA TYR A 55 -6.93 -19.38 9.01
C TYR A 55 -6.47 -20.45 10.00
N SER A 56 -6.16 -20.01 11.22
CA SER A 56 -5.83 -20.90 12.33
C SER A 56 -6.34 -20.34 13.63
N LEU A 57 -6.91 -21.21 14.48
CA LEU A 57 -7.25 -20.89 15.85
C LEU A 57 -6.01 -20.89 16.75
N THR A 58 -5.99 -19.98 17.71
CA THR A 58 -5.01 -19.93 18.80
C THR A 58 -5.73 -20.11 20.13
N GLU A 59 -5.00 -20.20 21.25
CA GLU A 59 -5.61 -20.34 22.58
C GLU A 59 -6.52 -19.15 22.93
N ASP A 60 -6.12 -17.94 22.52
CA ASP A 60 -6.80 -16.68 22.87
C ASP A 60 -7.61 -16.08 21.71
N GLY A 61 -7.62 -16.69 20.52
CA GLY A 61 -8.28 -16.10 19.35
C GLY A 61 -8.01 -16.83 18.04
N PHE A 62 -7.68 -16.05 17.01
CA PHE A 62 -7.43 -16.57 15.67
C PHE A 62 -6.36 -15.76 14.94
N ILE A 63 -5.77 -16.38 13.92
CA ILE A 63 -4.88 -15.73 12.97
C ILE A 63 -5.42 -15.96 11.57
N VAL A 64 -5.46 -14.89 10.77
CA VAL A 64 -5.71 -14.95 9.33
C VAL A 64 -4.53 -14.39 8.57
N CYS A 65 -4.10 -15.07 7.51
CA CYS A 65 -2.98 -14.62 6.68
C CYS A 65 -3.28 -14.71 5.18
N SER A 66 -2.68 -13.78 4.42
CA SER A 66 -2.56 -13.80 2.97
C SER A 66 -1.08 -13.86 2.60
N LEU A 67 -0.76 -14.66 1.59
CA LEU A 67 0.62 -14.88 1.10
C LEU A 67 1.06 -13.83 0.08
N GLY A 68 0.46 -12.64 0.08
CA GLY A 68 0.80 -11.64 -0.93
C GLY A 68 0.32 -12.00 -2.34
N ARG A 69 0.82 -11.23 -3.31
CA ARG A 69 0.52 -11.44 -4.74
C ARG A 69 1.16 -12.70 -5.31
N ASP A 70 2.38 -13.02 -4.90
CA ASP A 70 3.14 -14.17 -5.40
C ASP A 70 2.62 -15.51 -4.85
N GLY A 71 1.81 -15.47 -3.78
CA GLY A 71 1.18 -16.65 -3.21
C GLY A 71 2.18 -17.57 -2.50
N ALA A 72 3.34 -17.03 -2.12
CA ALA A 72 4.42 -17.76 -1.49
C ALA A 72 4.75 -17.15 -0.12
N ARG A 73 5.24 -17.98 0.80
CA ARG A 73 5.65 -17.49 2.13
C ARG A 73 6.84 -16.53 2.00
N GLY A 74 6.78 -15.44 2.76
CA GLY A 74 7.82 -14.42 2.85
C GLY A 74 7.55 -13.24 1.92
N GLY A 75 8.52 -12.93 1.07
CA GLY A 75 8.43 -11.83 0.11
C GLY A 75 8.58 -10.43 0.70
N ARG A 76 8.42 -9.41 -0.16
CA ARG A 76 8.54 -7.99 0.21
C ARG A 76 7.52 -7.14 -0.56
N GLY A 77 7.00 -6.13 0.14
CA GLY A 77 6.00 -5.23 -0.41
C GLY A 77 4.71 -5.95 -0.75
N VAL A 78 4.22 -5.85 -1.98
CA VAL A 78 2.94 -6.50 -2.36
C VAL A 78 3.01 -8.02 -2.43
N ASP A 79 4.22 -8.57 -2.46
CA ASP A 79 4.51 -10.01 -2.40
C ASP A 79 4.76 -10.45 -0.94
N GLY A 80 4.61 -9.56 0.04
CA GLY A 80 4.81 -9.86 1.45
C GLY A 80 3.63 -10.57 2.09
N ASP A 81 3.90 -11.54 2.97
CA ASP A 81 2.90 -12.14 3.84
C ASP A 81 2.24 -11.07 4.74
N LEU A 82 0.89 -11.06 4.78
CA LEU A 82 0.12 -10.22 5.69
C LEU A 82 -0.72 -11.09 6.63
N CYS A 83 -0.44 -10.99 7.93
CA CYS A 83 -1.17 -11.72 8.98
C CYS A 83 -1.84 -10.76 9.97
N MET A 84 -3.02 -11.16 10.46
CA MET A 84 -3.77 -10.47 11.52
C MET A 84 -4.14 -11.44 12.65
N ASP A 85 -3.94 -11.03 13.90
CA ASP A 85 -4.36 -11.70 15.14
C ASP A 85 -5.57 -10.98 15.75
N GLY A 86 -6.69 -11.04 15.05
CA GLY A 86 -7.91 -10.31 15.40
C GLY A 86 -8.21 -9.14 14.46
N PRO A 87 -9.33 -8.41 14.67
CA PRO A 87 -9.86 -7.44 13.70
C PRO A 87 -8.98 -6.22 13.47
N ASN A 88 -8.15 -5.83 14.45
CA ASN A 88 -7.36 -4.60 14.40
C ASN A 88 -5.86 -4.80 14.61
N ASN A 89 -5.42 -6.02 14.89
CA ASN A 89 -4.04 -6.30 15.24
C ASN A 89 -3.33 -6.99 14.07
N CYS A 90 -2.18 -6.44 13.68
CA CYS A 90 -1.31 -7.04 12.69
C CYS A 90 -0.19 -7.78 13.42
N VAL A 91 0.04 -9.04 13.09
CA VAL A 91 1.07 -9.85 13.74
C VAL A 91 2.44 -9.23 13.47
N ASN A 92 3.22 -8.96 14.52
CA ASN A 92 4.63 -8.57 14.46
C ASN A 92 4.97 -7.42 13.49
N ASN A 93 4.14 -6.38 13.41
CA ASN A 93 4.31 -5.28 12.44
C ASN A 93 4.39 -5.75 10.97
N SER A 94 3.69 -6.82 10.57
CA SER A 94 3.64 -7.31 9.18
C SER A 94 3.27 -6.22 8.15
N TRP A 95 2.66 -5.13 8.58
CA TRP A 95 2.41 -3.98 7.71
C TRP A 95 3.69 -3.31 7.18
N MET A 96 4.81 -3.39 7.91
CA MET A 96 6.09 -2.81 7.53
C MET A 96 6.77 -3.63 6.43
N THR A 97 6.59 -4.97 6.44
CA THR A 97 7.04 -5.87 5.37
C THR A 97 6.15 -5.81 4.12
N CYS A 98 4.88 -5.43 4.29
CA CYS A 98 3.91 -5.28 3.20
C CYS A 98 3.93 -3.90 2.50
N ALA A 99 4.74 -2.95 2.97
CA ALA A 99 4.87 -1.66 2.30
C ALA A 99 5.50 -1.87 0.91
N PRO A 100 4.84 -1.44 -0.18
CA PRO A 100 5.32 -1.69 -1.53
C PRO A 100 6.75 -1.17 -1.67
N THR A 101 7.62 -1.96 -2.30
CA THR A 101 8.99 -1.51 -2.57
C THR A 101 8.96 -0.30 -3.50
N PHE A 102 10.03 0.50 -3.52
CA PHE A 102 10.12 1.64 -4.42
C PHE A 102 9.83 1.25 -5.89
N TRP A 103 10.36 0.10 -6.33
CA TRP A 103 10.13 -0.41 -7.69
C TRP A 103 8.68 -0.80 -7.94
N GLN A 104 8.06 -1.54 -7.00
CA GLN A 104 6.64 -1.87 -7.09
C GLN A 104 5.78 -0.59 -7.11
N PHE A 105 6.13 0.40 -6.28
CA PHE A 105 5.42 1.67 -6.24
C PHE A 105 5.55 2.47 -7.55
N ALA A 106 6.76 2.56 -8.10
CA ALA A 106 7.05 3.39 -9.27
C ALA A 106 6.46 2.81 -10.57
N PHE A 107 6.39 1.47 -10.69
CA PHE A 107 6.09 0.83 -11.97
C PHE A 107 4.88 -0.11 -11.96
N GLU A 108 4.53 -0.69 -10.81
CA GLU A 108 3.52 -1.76 -10.73
C GLU A 108 2.20 -1.29 -10.14
N LEU A 109 2.23 -0.38 -9.17
CA LEU A 109 1.02 0.24 -8.66
C LEU A 109 0.38 1.14 -9.72
N ASN A 110 -0.92 1.41 -9.58
CA ASN A 110 -1.65 2.35 -10.45
C ASN A 110 -1.27 3.82 -10.15
N THR A 111 0.02 4.09 -9.99
CA THR A 111 0.65 5.39 -9.78
C THR A 111 0.92 6.11 -11.11
N LYS A 112 0.54 5.51 -12.24
CA LYS A 112 0.71 6.09 -13.60
C LYS A 112 0.16 7.51 -13.72
N GLY A 113 -0.95 7.81 -13.04
CA GLY A 113 -1.52 9.17 -13.00
C GLY A 113 -0.59 10.17 -12.30
N MET A 114 -0.08 9.81 -11.13
CA MET A 114 0.88 10.62 -10.37
C MET A 114 2.19 10.81 -11.16
N LEU A 115 2.72 9.73 -11.74
CA LEU A 115 3.95 9.79 -12.53
C LEU A 115 3.79 10.72 -13.75
N ARG A 116 2.67 10.62 -14.47
CA ARG A 116 2.35 11.52 -15.60
C ARG A 116 2.27 12.98 -15.16
N ALA A 117 1.66 13.26 -14.00
CA ALA A 117 1.59 14.60 -13.46
C ALA A 117 2.99 15.16 -13.12
N CYS A 118 3.85 14.37 -12.47
CA CYS A 118 5.22 14.76 -12.17
C CYS A 118 6.04 15.03 -13.44
N VAL A 119 5.95 14.14 -14.44
CA VAL A 119 6.64 14.31 -15.73
C VAL A 119 6.14 15.55 -16.45
N GLY A 120 4.82 15.77 -16.49
CA GLY A 120 4.21 16.97 -17.08
C GLY A 120 4.67 18.26 -16.40
N ALA A 121 4.70 18.27 -15.05
CA ALA A 121 5.20 19.41 -14.28
C ALA A 121 6.68 19.69 -14.57
N ALA A 122 7.52 18.65 -14.70
CA ALA A 122 8.93 18.80 -15.04
C ALA A 122 9.12 19.40 -16.45
N PHE A 123 8.33 18.95 -17.44
CA PHE A 123 8.34 19.53 -18.78
C PHE A 123 7.90 20.99 -18.80
N LEU A 124 6.84 21.33 -18.06
CA LEU A 124 6.39 22.71 -17.93
C LEU A 124 7.45 23.58 -17.27
N ALA A 125 8.03 23.14 -16.15
CA ALA A 125 9.10 23.86 -15.47
C ALA A 125 10.31 24.08 -16.40
N MET A 126 10.68 23.05 -17.18
CA MET A 126 11.74 23.16 -18.18
C MET A 126 11.38 24.18 -19.28
N ALA A 127 10.15 24.16 -19.80
CA ALA A 127 9.70 25.10 -20.82
C ALA A 127 9.68 26.56 -20.29
N PHE A 128 9.19 26.78 -19.07
CA PHE A 128 9.23 28.09 -18.41
C PHE A 128 10.67 28.57 -18.23
N TYR A 129 11.55 27.68 -17.78
CA TYR A 129 12.97 27.97 -17.62
C TYR A 129 13.62 28.41 -18.94
N TYR A 130 13.38 27.70 -20.04
CA TYR A 130 13.93 28.07 -21.36
C TYR A 130 13.35 29.38 -21.92
N ASN A 131 12.06 29.65 -21.73
CA ASN A 131 11.44 30.89 -22.20
C ASN A 131 11.90 32.11 -21.39
N LEU A 132 12.05 31.97 -20.07
CA LEU A 132 12.51 33.06 -19.20
C LEU A 132 14.02 33.33 -19.36
N SER A 133 14.83 32.31 -19.62
CA SER A 133 16.29 32.46 -19.85
C SER A 133 16.67 32.91 -21.26
N GLY A 134 15.71 32.95 -22.20
CA GLY A 134 15.95 33.37 -23.59
C GLY A 134 16.25 34.86 -23.78
N GLY A 135 15.87 35.72 -22.84
CA GLY A 135 16.01 37.18 -22.96
C GLY A 135 17.32 37.79 -22.44
N GLN A 136 18.09 37.06 -21.63
CA GLN A 136 19.31 37.54 -20.98
C GLN A 136 20.32 36.40 -20.98
N ARG A 137 21.17 36.30 -22.02
CA ARG A 137 22.28 35.35 -22.03
C ARG A 137 23.58 36.12 -22.22
N LYS A 138 24.26 36.45 -21.13
CA LYS A 138 25.66 36.89 -21.20
C LYS A 138 26.59 35.68 -21.16
N LYS A 139 27.68 35.76 -21.93
CA LYS A 139 28.70 34.71 -22.10
C LYS A 139 29.51 34.56 -20.79
N GLY A 140 28.94 33.85 -19.83
CA GLY A 140 29.45 33.66 -18.45
C GLY A 140 28.40 33.06 -17.49
N GLU A 141 27.13 33.06 -17.90
CA GLU A 141 25.97 32.71 -17.07
C GLU A 141 25.69 31.20 -16.98
N ARG A 142 26.41 30.37 -17.75
CA ARG A 142 26.19 28.91 -17.79
C ARG A 142 26.46 28.22 -16.45
N GLU A 143 27.40 28.71 -15.66
CA GLU A 143 27.67 28.19 -14.30
C GLU A 143 26.57 28.59 -13.32
N SER A 144 26.00 29.80 -13.47
CA SER A 144 24.87 30.28 -12.64
C SER A 144 23.60 29.46 -12.89
N VAL A 145 23.38 29.01 -14.13
CA VAL A 145 22.25 28.13 -14.48
C VAL A 145 22.31 26.80 -13.74
N VAL A 146 23.47 26.13 -13.76
CA VAL A 146 23.64 24.83 -13.09
C VAL A 146 23.41 24.99 -11.58
N ALA A 147 23.96 26.06 -10.99
CA ALA A 147 23.73 26.37 -9.57
C ALA A 147 22.24 26.58 -9.25
N ASN A 148 21.51 27.34 -10.08
CA ASN A 148 20.09 27.59 -9.86
C ASN A 148 19.24 26.32 -9.98
N VAL A 149 19.56 25.43 -10.93
CA VAL A 149 18.87 24.13 -11.05
C VAL A 149 19.14 23.27 -9.82
N ILE A 150 20.39 23.19 -9.36
CA ILE A 150 20.75 22.44 -8.14
C ILE A 150 19.98 22.98 -6.93
N VAL A 151 19.98 24.31 -6.73
CA VAL A 151 19.25 24.96 -5.62
C VAL A 151 17.75 24.63 -5.70
N THR A 152 17.15 24.72 -6.89
CA THR A 152 15.73 24.43 -7.09
C THR A 152 15.41 22.98 -6.77
N VAL A 153 16.23 22.02 -7.22
CA VAL A 153 16.06 20.59 -6.92
C VAL A 153 16.17 20.34 -5.41
N VAL A 154 17.18 20.91 -4.74
CA VAL A 154 17.36 20.78 -3.29
C VAL A 154 16.15 21.33 -2.54
N PHE A 155 15.67 22.53 -2.89
CA PHE A 155 14.49 23.12 -2.26
C PHE A 155 13.22 22.28 -2.49
N SER A 156 13.06 21.74 -3.70
CA SER A 156 11.94 20.86 -4.05
C SER A 156 11.94 19.59 -3.20
N LEU A 157 13.11 18.99 -2.99
CA LEU A 157 13.26 17.80 -2.13
C LEU A 157 12.97 18.11 -0.66
N ILE A 158 13.40 19.28 -0.16
CA ILE A 158 13.09 19.73 1.20
C ILE A 158 11.58 19.91 1.38
N ILE A 159 10.91 20.62 0.47
CA ILE A 159 9.46 20.82 0.53
C ILE A 159 8.74 19.48 0.45
N ALA A 160 9.15 18.58 -0.44
CA ALA A 160 8.57 17.25 -0.55
C ALA A 160 8.71 16.46 0.76
N ALA A 161 9.88 16.50 1.41
CA ALA A 161 10.09 15.85 2.71
C ALA A 161 9.19 16.45 3.81
N VAL A 162 9.04 17.78 3.86
CA VAL A 162 8.13 18.46 4.80
C VAL A 162 6.68 18.05 4.55
N LEU A 163 6.24 18.01 3.29
CA LEU A 163 4.89 17.58 2.93
C LEU A 163 4.65 16.11 3.30
N VAL A 164 5.63 15.23 3.11
CA VAL A 164 5.54 13.82 3.55
C VAL A 164 5.36 13.73 5.06
N VAL A 165 6.10 14.53 5.85
CA VAL A 165 5.94 14.54 7.32
C VAL A 165 4.58 15.10 7.73
N LEU A 166 4.11 16.17 7.09
CA LEU A 166 2.81 16.79 7.39
C LEU A 166 1.61 15.95 6.93
N HIS A 167 1.77 15.14 5.87
CA HIS A 167 0.73 14.23 5.38
C HIS A 167 0.86 12.80 5.92
N ALA A 168 1.92 12.47 6.66
CA ALA A 168 1.96 11.22 7.41
C ALA A 168 0.77 11.25 8.37
N PRO A 169 -0.25 10.39 8.19
CA PRO A 169 -1.45 10.44 9.01
C PRO A 169 -1.02 10.22 10.46
N THR A 170 -1.11 11.28 11.26
CA THR A 170 -1.02 11.18 12.71
C THR A 170 -2.20 10.30 13.11
N GLY A 171 -1.92 9.04 13.43
CA GLY A 171 -2.94 8.04 13.76
C GLY A 171 -3.72 8.45 14.99
N HIS A 172 -4.78 9.22 14.76
CA HIS A 172 -5.88 9.51 15.69
C HIS A 172 -7.17 8.95 15.09
#